data_AF-A0A4E9EPX0-F1
#
_entry.id   AF-A0A4E9EPX0-F1
#
_cell.length_a   1.000
_cell.length_b   1.000
_cell.length_c   1.000
_cell.angle_alpha   90.00
_cell.angle_beta   90.00
_cell.angle_gamma   90.00
#
_symmetry.space_group_name_H-M   'P 1'
#
loop_
_entity.id
_entity.type
_entity.pdbx_description
1 polymer ?
#
loop_
_entity_poly.entity_id
_entity_poly.type
_entity_poly.pdbx_seq_one_letter_code
_entity_poly.pdbx_strand_id
1 'polypeptide(L)'
;MESENNKTSDGYDQSSNGVPLKKDPRICDSAKVPAAFSEEQQSSVAENEINDIIKGNEYLKENITLLKIYLRWLGDLILLAQKKKRNNFNEMYAAMQIERDKAKVQQKELEKLRKSKQELLEKQKSEFELKKTEWEQKLMDHENLYNIVKQCCELLSDISNNNKLGIAQQTQQKNRCKKLQFKVNRVKITAEQNKEKLIRQEQMFKEKLDGIKDAHEMALQQRDRTISILTKQLKLLIEESTKAQSENLTTVVHTGTQTVTEFEMDVL
;
A
#
# COMPACT_ATOMS: atom_id res chain seq x y z
N MET A 1 -6.96 -34.54 43.34
CA MET A 1 -5.64 -33.94 43.09
C MET A 1 -5.84 -32.90 42.00
N GLU A 2 -5.38 -31.69 42.28
CA GLU A 2 -5.72 -30.45 41.58
C GLU A 2 -5.32 -30.47 40.10
N SER A 3 -6.27 -30.18 39.22
CA SER A 3 -6.01 -29.97 37.79
C SER A 3 -5.56 -28.54 37.58
N GLU A 4 -4.25 -28.35 37.45
CA GLU A 4 -3.60 -27.07 37.21
C GLU A 4 -4.14 -26.40 35.93
N ASN A 5 -4.75 -25.22 36.13
CA ASN A 5 -5.09 -24.27 35.10
C ASN A 5 -3.82 -23.64 34.53
N ASN A 6 -3.14 -24.29 33.58
CA ASN A 6 -2.08 -23.62 32.81
C ASN A 6 -2.68 -22.66 31.77
N LYS A 7 -3.00 -21.46 32.24
CA LYS A 7 -3.11 -20.25 31.42
C LYS A 7 -1.70 -19.68 31.21
N THR A 8 -0.92 -20.25 30.30
CA THR A 8 0.24 -19.55 29.75
C THR A 8 -0.20 -18.77 28.52
N SER A 9 -0.31 -17.47 28.77
CA SER A 9 -0.44 -16.38 27.82
C SER A 9 0.79 -16.33 26.92
N ASP A 10 0.75 -17.03 25.78
CA ASP A 10 1.70 -16.78 24.70
C ASP A 10 1.29 -15.49 23.96
N GLY A 11 1.55 -14.38 24.63
CA GLY A 11 1.69 -13.06 24.02
C GLY A 11 2.92 -13.08 23.14
N TYR A 12 2.81 -13.65 21.95
CA TYR A 12 3.79 -13.39 20.92
C TYR A 12 3.60 -11.95 20.45
N ASP A 13 4.41 -11.10 21.07
CA ASP A 13 4.88 -9.82 20.56
C ASP A 13 4.97 -9.89 19.03
N GLN A 14 4.00 -9.30 18.35
CA GLN A 14 4.23 -8.85 16.98
C GLN A 14 5.08 -7.58 17.07
N SER A 15 6.31 -7.74 17.57
CA SER A 15 7.39 -6.81 17.35
C SER A 15 7.54 -6.71 15.85
N SER A 16 6.95 -5.64 15.32
CA SER A 16 7.21 -5.12 14.00
C SER A 16 8.71 -5.23 13.76
N ASN A 17 9.12 -6.21 12.95
CA ASN A 17 10.41 -6.22 12.28
C ASN A 17 10.38 -5.07 11.26
N GLY A 18 10.25 -3.84 11.76
CA GLY A 18 10.63 -2.64 11.07
C GLY A 18 12.14 -2.71 11.00
N VAL A 19 12.65 -3.41 9.99
CA VAL A 19 14.05 -3.33 9.59
C VAL A 19 14.36 -1.84 9.54
N PRO A 20 15.28 -1.33 10.39
CA PRO A 20 15.68 0.06 10.31
C PRO A 20 16.16 0.24 8.89
N LEU A 21 15.47 1.05 8.10
CA LEU A 21 15.95 1.45 6.78
C LEU A 21 17.33 2.03 7.04
N LYS A 22 18.37 1.27 6.70
CA LYS A 22 19.74 1.75 6.70
C LYS A 22 19.68 2.99 5.84
N LYS A 23 19.85 4.16 6.46
CA LYS A 23 20.09 5.40 5.73
C LYS A 23 21.22 5.07 4.77
N ASP A 24 20.91 5.04 3.49
CA ASP A 24 21.89 4.77 2.46
C ASP A 24 22.98 5.85 2.65
N PRO A 25 24.22 5.48 2.99
CA PRO A 25 25.28 6.46 3.20
C PRO A 25 25.60 7.24 1.92
N ARG A 26 25.10 6.83 0.75
CA ARG A 26 25.17 7.62 -0.49
C ARG A 26 24.17 8.76 -0.53
N ILE A 27 23.13 8.74 0.29
CA ILE A 27 22.34 9.93 0.61
C ILE A 27 23.19 10.73 1.61
N CYS A 28 24.36 11.16 1.13
CA CYS A 28 25.18 12.13 1.82
C CYS A 28 24.30 13.34 2.06
N ASP A 29 24.29 13.81 3.31
CA ASP A 29 23.71 15.07 3.73
C ASP A 29 24.13 16.16 2.73
N SER A 30 23.26 16.41 1.76
CA SER A 30 23.47 17.41 0.71
C SER A 30 23.44 18.83 1.31
N ALA A 31 23.27 18.94 2.63
CA ALA A 31 23.39 20.16 3.41
C ALA A 31 24.85 20.58 3.69
N LYS A 32 25.85 19.74 3.41
CA LYS A 32 27.25 20.19 3.33
C LYS A 32 27.60 20.56 1.89
N VAL A 33 26.90 21.54 1.34
CA VAL A 33 27.52 22.38 0.32
C VAL A 33 28.76 22.97 1.00
N PRO A 34 29.97 22.70 0.50
CA PRO A 34 31.16 23.27 1.10
C PRO A 34 30.99 24.79 1.16
N ALA A 35 31.03 25.36 2.36
CA ALA A 35 31.11 26.82 2.55
C ALA A 35 32.33 27.44 1.82
N ALA A 36 33.19 26.62 1.21
CA ALA A 36 34.32 27.01 0.39
C ALA A 36 33.95 27.76 -0.91
N PHE A 37 32.67 27.76 -1.32
CA PHE A 37 32.18 28.65 -2.38
C PHE A 37 30.88 29.32 -1.91
N SER A 38 30.98 30.24 -0.96
CA SER A 38 29.91 31.22 -0.77
C SER A 38 29.86 32.06 -2.05
N GLU A 39 28.87 31.80 -2.90
CA GLU A 39 28.62 32.58 -4.13
C GLU A 39 28.50 34.08 -3.84
N GLU A 40 28.09 34.47 -2.63
CA GLU A 40 28.06 35.86 -2.18
C GLU A 40 29.47 36.50 -2.20
N GLN A 41 30.51 35.78 -1.81
CA GLN A 41 31.88 36.31 -1.86
C GLN A 41 32.34 36.51 -3.31
N GLN A 42 32.08 35.56 -4.21
CA GLN A 42 32.48 35.72 -5.62
C GLN A 42 31.66 36.78 -6.36
N SER A 43 30.35 36.86 -6.11
CA SER A 43 29.48 37.89 -6.65
C SER A 43 29.93 39.28 -6.21
N SER A 44 30.25 39.47 -4.92
CA SER A 44 30.69 40.78 -4.41
C SER A 44 32.03 41.23 -5.03
N VAL A 45 32.98 40.30 -5.25
CA VAL A 45 34.26 40.63 -5.89
C VAL A 45 34.02 41.08 -7.33
N ALA A 46 33.19 40.36 -8.09
CA ALA A 46 32.94 40.68 -9.48
C ALA A 46 32.13 41.98 -9.66
N GLU A 47 31.18 42.26 -8.76
CA GLU A 47 30.46 43.55 -8.74
C GLU A 47 31.39 44.72 -8.38
N ASN A 48 32.29 44.54 -7.42
CA ASN A 48 33.28 45.55 -7.06
C ASN A 48 34.22 45.85 -8.23
N GLU A 49 34.67 44.83 -8.96
CA GLU A 49 35.51 44.99 -10.15
C GLU A 49 34.80 45.78 -11.26
N ILE A 50 33.53 45.49 -11.55
CA ILE A 50 32.75 46.27 -12.53
C ILE A 50 32.61 47.72 -12.07
N ASN A 51 32.28 47.94 -10.80
CA ASN A 51 32.11 49.28 -10.24
C ASN A 51 33.40 50.11 -10.34
N ASP A 52 34.56 49.49 -10.13
CA ASP A 52 35.85 50.14 -10.30
C ASP A 52 36.16 50.47 -11.77
N ILE A 53 35.76 49.60 -12.70
CA ILE A 53 35.86 49.88 -14.14
C ILE A 53 34.95 51.05 -14.54
N ILE A 54 33.72 51.10 -14.03
CA ILE A 54 32.77 52.20 -14.27
C ILE A 54 33.36 53.52 -13.77
N LYS A 55 33.77 53.59 -12.50
CA LYS A 55 34.40 54.79 -11.90
C LYS A 55 35.65 55.20 -12.69
N GLY A 56 36.49 54.23 -13.04
CA GLY A 56 37.69 54.48 -13.83
C GLY A 56 37.41 55.03 -15.22
N ASN A 57 36.27 54.70 -15.83
CA ASN A 57 35.85 55.24 -17.12
C ASN A 57 35.25 56.65 -17.00
N GLU A 58 34.48 56.91 -15.93
CA GLU A 58 33.99 58.25 -15.60
C GLU A 58 35.14 59.23 -15.36
N TYR A 59 36.14 58.84 -14.57
CA TYR A 59 37.34 59.65 -14.35
C TYR A 59 38.10 59.97 -15.66
N LEU A 60 38.21 59.01 -16.59
CA LEU A 60 38.81 59.26 -17.90
C LEU A 60 37.95 60.22 -18.74
N LYS A 61 36.62 60.11 -18.67
CA LYS A 61 35.70 61.03 -19.36
C LYS A 61 35.88 62.47 -18.88
N GLU A 62 35.98 62.67 -17.58
CA GLU A 62 36.19 63.99 -16.98
C GLU A 62 37.54 64.58 -17.38
N ASN A 63 38.62 63.80 -17.27
CA ASN A 63 39.96 64.26 -17.66
C ASN A 63 40.08 64.62 -19.14
N ILE A 64 39.48 63.82 -20.04
CA ILE A 64 39.42 64.16 -21.46
C ILE A 64 38.67 65.48 -21.67
N THR A 65 37.60 65.72 -20.89
CA THR A 65 36.80 66.94 -20.99
C THR A 65 37.59 68.15 -20.50
N LEU A 66 38.26 68.05 -19.35
CA LEU A 66 39.14 69.09 -18.82
C LEU A 66 40.28 69.40 -19.80
N LEU A 67 40.90 68.37 -20.39
CA LEU A 67 41.98 68.53 -21.36
C LEU A 67 41.49 69.19 -22.65
N LYS A 68 40.27 68.90 -23.11
CA LYS A 68 39.63 69.59 -24.25
C LYS A 68 39.40 71.07 -23.95
N ILE A 69 39.00 71.42 -22.73
CA ILE A 69 38.84 72.82 -22.30
C ILE A 69 40.21 73.52 -22.29
N TYR A 70 41.24 72.88 -21.73
CA TYR A 70 42.60 73.39 -21.70
C TYR A 70 43.16 73.62 -23.11
N LEU A 71 42.95 72.67 -24.03
CA LEU A 71 43.34 72.79 -25.44
C LEU A 71 42.64 73.95 -26.15
N ARG A 72 41.37 74.20 -25.84
CA ARG A 72 40.63 75.35 -26.36
C ARG A 72 41.22 76.66 -25.84
N TRP A 73 41.44 76.75 -24.53
CA TRP A 73 42.05 77.91 -23.88
C TRP A 73 43.44 78.23 -24.44
N LEU A 74 44.31 77.22 -24.61
CA LEU A 74 45.61 77.37 -25.28
C LEU A 74 45.44 77.88 -26.71
N GLY A 75 44.46 77.36 -27.46
CA GLY A 75 44.13 77.84 -28.80
C GLY A 75 43.78 79.33 -28.83
N ASP A 76 42.94 79.77 -27.90
CA ASP A 76 42.52 81.17 -27.79
C ASP A 76 43.68 82.09 -27.39
N LEU A 77 44.53 81.65 -26.46
CA LEU A 77 45.74 82.38 -26.05
C LEU A 77 46.75 82.54 -27.20
N ILE A 78 46.98 81.47 -27.96
CA ILE A 78 47.87 81.50 -29.13
C ILE A 78 47.35 82.53 -30.15
N LEU A 79 46.03 82.56 -30.38
CA LEU A 79 45.40 83.51 -31.29
C LEU A 79 45.48 84.96 -30.80
N LEU A 80 45.34 85.19 -29.49
CA LEU A 80 45.55 86.50 -28.86
C LEU A 80 46.99 86.98 -28.94
N ALA A 81 47.94 86.07 -28.70
CA ALA A 81 49.36 86.37 -28.83
C ALA A 81 49.71 86.79 -30.26
N GLN A 82 49.19 86.06 -31.27
CA GLN A 82 49.40 86.38 -32.69
C GLN A 82 48.95 87.80 -33.06
N LYS A 83 47.92 88.33 -32.40
CA LYS A 83 47.46 89.71 -32.58
C LYS A 83 48.39 90.75 -31.94
N LYS A 84 49.15 90.40 -30.89
CA LYS A 84 50.09 91.29 -30.18
C LYS A 84 51.52 91.06 -30.67
N LYS A 85 51.88 91.59 -31.85
CA LYS A 85 53.27 91.60 -32.35
C LYS A 85 54.21 92.40 -31.40
N ARG A 86 54.85 91.73 -30.43
CA ARG A 86 55.87 92.32 -29.51
C ARG A 86 57.15 91.46 -29.51
N ASN A 87 58.27 91.98 -29.02
CA ASN A 87 59.59 91.33 -29.14
C ASN A 87 59.69 89.92 -28.50
N ASN A 88 58.93 89.61 -27.45
CA ASN A 88 58.91 88.27 -26.84
C ASN A 88 57.88 87.32 -27.46
N PHE A 89 57.28 87.71 -28.59
CA PHE A 89 56.20 86.95 -29.23
C PHE A 89 56.65 85.56 -29.67
N ASN A 90 57.85 85.43 -30.24
CA ASN A 90 58.31 84.16 -30.83
C ASN A 90 58.53 83.05 -29.80
N GLU A 91 59.17 83.35 -28.67
CA GLU A 91 59.46 82.35 -27.63
C GLU A 91 58.19 81.91 -26.90
N MET A 92 57.35 82.86 -26.50
CA MET A 92 56.08 82.56 -25.82
C MET A 92 55.15 81.77 -26.74
N TYR A 93 55.07 82.15 -28.02
CA TYR A 93 54.31 81.42 -29.04
C TYR A 93 54.83 79.98 -29.21
N ALA A 94 56.14 79.80 -29.35
CA ALA A 94 56.74 78.48 -29.48
C ALA A 94 56.48 77.59 -28.25
N ALA A 95 56.61 78.15 -27.03
CA ALA A 95 56.31 77.43 -25.80
C ALA A 95 54.83 77.01 -25.72
N MET A 96 53.89 77.90 -26.04
CA MET A 96 52.46 77.57 -26.07
C MET A 96 52.13 76.53 -27.15
N GLN A 97 52.81 76.56 -28.29
CA GLN A 97 52.61 75.58 -29.36
C GLN A 97 53.10 74.19 -28.95
N ILE A 98 54.29 74.10 -28.34
CA ILE A 98 54.82 72.85 -27.76
C ILE A 98 53.85 72.30 -26.71
N GLU A 99 53.36 73.15 -25.81
CA GLU A 99 52.42 72.75 -24.76
C GLU A 99 51.09 72.26 -25.34
N ARG A 100 50.56 72.95 -26.35
CA ARG A 100 49.36 72.52 -27.07
C ARG A 100 49.57 71.17 -27.75
N ASP A 101 50.72 70.92 -28.35
CA ASP A 101 50.99 69.65 -29.03
C ASP A 101 51.19 68.50 -28.03
N LYS A 102 51.81 68.74 -26.87
CA LYS A 102 51.83 67.79 -25.73
C LYS A 102 50.42 67.45 -25.25
N ALA A 103 49.58 68.46 -25.03
CA ALA A 103 48.19 68.26 -24.60
C ALA A 103 47.37 67.47 -25.63
N LYS A 104 47.61 67.66 -26.94
CA LYS A 104 46.98 66.85 -27.99
C LYS A 104 47.42 65.38 -27.95
N VAL A 105 48.69 65.10 -27.68
CA VAL A 105 49.19 63.73 -27.53
C VAL A 105 48.53 63.06 -26.33
N GLN A 106 48.52 63.72 -25.17
CA GLN A 106 47.84 63.24 -23.96
C GLN A 106 46.34 62.98 -24.20
N GLN A 107 45.67 63.85 -24.97
CA GLN A 107 44.25 63.65 -25.32
C GLN A 107 44.05 62.36 -26.12
N LYS A 108 44.89 62.10 -27.12
CA LYS A 108 44.82 60.88 -27.94
C LYS A 108 45.07 59.62 -27.10
N GLU A 109 46.03 59.67 -26.18
CA GLU A 109 46.33 58.55 -25.28
C GLU A 109 45.18 58.26 -24.33
N LEU A 110 44.59 59.29 -23.70
CA LEU A 110 43.43 59.14 -22.84
C LEU A 110 42.20 58.64 -23.60
N GLU A 111 41.95 59.13 -24.82
CA GLU A 111 40.86 58.64 -25.67
C GLU A 111 41.04 57.16 -26.04
N LYS A 112 42.28 56.73 -26.34
CA LYS A 112 42.60 55.31 -26.59
C LYS A 112 42.38 54.44 -25.34
N LEU A 113 42.88 54.89 -24.18
CA LEU A 113 42.71 54.18 -22.91
C LEU A 113 41.22 54.06 -22.53
N ARG A 114 40.46 55.14 -22.73
CA ARG A 114 39.02 55.15 -22.49
C ARG A 114 38.29 54.18 -23.40
N LYS A 115 38.63 54.15 -24.69
CA LYS A 115 38.03 53.19 -25.63
C LYS A 115 38.27 51.74 -25.18
N SER A 116 39.50 51.42 -24.76
CA SER A 116 39.84 50.09 -24.24
C SER A 116 39.08 49.75 -22.95
N LYS A 117 38.95 50.69 -22.00
CA LYS A 117 38.15 50.46 -20.78
C LYS A 117 36.65 50.30 -21.09
N GLN A 118 36.13 51.02 -22.08
CA GLN A 118 34.74 50.87 -22.50
C GLN A 118 34.50 49.49 -23.13
N GLU A 119 35.40 49.02 -23.99
CA GLU A 119 35.32 47.68 -24.59
C GLU A 119 35.35 46.58 -23.53
N LEU A 120 36.20 46.71 -22.50
CA LEU A 120 36.25 45.78 -21.37
C LEU A 120 34.93 45.77 -20.58
N LEU A 121 34.36 46.95 -20.32
CA LEU A 121 33.09 47.08 -19.61
C LEU A 121 31.94 46.42 -20.37
N GLU A 122 31.83 46.65 -21.68
CA GLU A 122 30.78 46.04 -22.50
C GLU A 122 30.93 44.51 -22.58
N LYS A 123 32.18 44.02 -22.64
CA LYS A 123 32.46 42.57 -22.59
C LYS A 123 31.99 41.96 -21.27
N GLN A 124 32.32 42.58 -20.12
CA GLN A 124 31.88 42.09 -18.82
C GLN A 124 30.35 42.12 -18.71
N LYS A 125 29.69 43.22 -19.07
CA LYS A 125 28.22 43.29 -19.07
C LYS A 125 27.58 42.17 -19.89
N SER A 126 28.12 41.90 -21.08
CA SER A 126 27.62 40.81 -21.93
C SER A 126 27.77 39.43 -21.27
N GLU A 127 28.89 39.20 -20.58
CA GLU A 127 29.13 37.97 -19.82
C GLU A 127 28.18 37.83 -18.62
N PHE A 128 27.88 38.93 -17.93
CA PHE A 128 26.92 38.93 -16.83
C PHE A 128 25.50 38.67 -17.29
N GLU A 129 25.06 39.26 -18.40
CA GLU A 129 23.73 38.98 -18.97
C GLU A 129 23.62 37.51 -19.40
N LEU A 130 24.67 36.94 -20.01
CA LEU A 130 24.69 35.52 -20.34
C LEU A 130 24.54 34.66 -19.07
N LYS A 131 25.39 34.88 -18.05
CA LYS A 131 25.32 34.16 -16.77
C LYS A 131 23.97 34.31 -16.11
N LYS A 132 23.37 35.50 -16.14
CA LYS A 132 22.03 35.75 -15.60
C LYS A 132 20.98 34.88 -16.28
N THR A 133 20.96 34.82 -17.61
CA THR A 133 20.00 33.96 -18.33
C THR A 133 20.23 32.47 -18.04
N GLU A 134 21.47 32.02 -17.90
CA GLU A 134 21.78 30.64 -17.48
C GLU A 134 21.24 30.34 -16.08
N TRP A 135 21.35 31.28 -15.14
CA TRP A 135 20.84 31.14 -13.79
C TRP A 135 19.31 31.15 -13.74
N GLU A 136 18.65 32.01 -14.51
CA GLU A 136 17.20 32.02 -14.65
C GLU A 136 16.68 30.66 -15.17
N GLN A 137 17.37 30.07 -16.15
CA GLN A 137 17.02 28.74 -16.64
C GLN A 137 17.24 27.65 -15.59
N LYS A 138 18.39 27.66 -14.91
CA LYS A 138 18.69 26.70 -13.82
C LYS A 138 17.67 26.79 -12.69
N LEU A 139 17.22 27.99 -12.34
CA LEU A 139 16.21 28.22 -11.32
C LEU A 139 14.87 27.60 -11.74
N MET A 140 14.46 27.81 -12.99
CA MET A 140 13.25 27.20 -13.55
C MET A 140 13.31 25.67 -13.56
N ASP A 141 14.46 25.11 -13.97
CA ASP A 141 14.68 23.65 -13.96
C ASP A 141 14.64 23.09 -12.54
N HIS A 142 15.23 23.79 -11.57
CA HIS A 142 15.18 23.41 -10.16
C HIS A 142 13.75 23.44 -9.60
N GLU A 143 12.95 24.45 -9.92
CA GLU A 143 11.54 24.53 -9.52
C GLU A 143 10.70 23.40 -10.14
N ASN A 144 10.93 23.09 -11.42
CA ASN A 144 10.30 21.95 -12.09
C ASN A 144 10.66 20.63 -11.43
N LEU A 145 11.93 20.40 -11.12
CA LEU A 145 12.39 19.20 -10.40
C LEU A 145 11.76 19.10 -9.01
N TYR A 146 11.69 20.21 -8.27
CA TYR A 146 11.03 20.26 -6.96
C TYR A 146 9.56 19.85 -7.05
N ASN A 147 8.82 20.35 -8.06
CA ASN A 147 7.42 19.99 -8.28
C ASN A 147 7.25 18.50 -8.62
N ILE A 148 8.14 17.92 -9.44
CA ILE A 148 8.13 16.48 -9.74
C ILE A 148 8.38 15.66 -8.47
N VAL A 149 9.39 16.04 -7.67
CA VAL A 149 9.71 15.36 -6.40
C VAL A 149 8.51 15.40 -5.46
N LYS A 150 7.85 16.56 -5.33
CA LYS A 150 6.64 16.70 -4.51
C LYS A 150 5.52 15.76 -4.95
N GLN A 151 5.22 15.71 -6.26
CA GLN A 151 4.20 14.80 -6.81
C GLN A 151 4.55 13.33 -6.56
N CYS A 152 5.82 12.95 -6.72
CA CYS A 152 6.29 11.60 -6.40
C CYS A 152 6.10 11.26 -4.92
N CYS A 153 6.39 12.18 -4.00
CA CYS A 153 6.18 11.98 -2.57
C CYS A 153 4.70 11.79 -2.19
N GLU A 154 3.80 12.55 -2.82
CA GLU A 154 2.34 12.39 -2.65
C GLU A 154 1.88 11.01 -3.14
N LEU A 155 2.29 10.62 -4.36
CA LEU A 155 1.93 9.33 -4.94
C LEU A 155 2.47 8.13 -4.13
N LEU A 156 3.70 8.23 -3.61
CA LEU A 156 4.27 7.21 -2.73
C LEU A 156 3.49 7.09 -1.41
N SER A 157 3.00 8.21 -0.88
CA SER A 157 2.18 8.22 0.33
C SER A 157 0.83 7.53 0.10
N ASP A 158 0.20 7.79 -1.04
CA ASP A 158 -1.07 7.15 -1.43
C ASP A 158 -0.92 5.65 -1.63
N ILE A 159 0.13 5.21 -2.34
CA ILE A 159 0.43 3.77 -2.52
C ILE A 159 0.66 3.09 -1.16
N SER A 160 1.42 3.74 -0.26
CA SER A 160 1.69 3.22 1.08
C SER A 160 0.39 3.06 1.89
N ASN A 161 -0.49 4.05 1.84
CA ASN A 161 -1.78 4.01 2.53
C ASN A 161 -2.72 2.93 1.97
N ASN A 162 -2.80 2.81 0.64
CA ASN A 162 -3.59 1.77 -0.03
C ASN A 162 -3.09 0.36 0.29
N ASN A 163 -1.77 0.16 0.35
CA ASN A 163 -1.18 -1.12 0.74
C ASN A 163 -1.52 -1.48 2.19
N LYS A 164 -1.45 -0.52 3.12
CA LYS A 164 -1.85 -0.73 4.53
C LYS A 164 -3.32 -1.15 4.63
N LEU A 165 -4.20 -0.48 3.90
CA LEU A 165 -5.63 -0.84 3.83
C LEU A 165 -5.84 -2.25 3.25
N GLY A 166 -5.15 -2.58 2.16
CA GLY A 166 -5.21 -3.90 1.54
C GLY A 166 -4.74 -5.03 2.49
N ILE A 167 -3.65 -4.80 3.23
CA ILE A 167 -3.14 -5.76 4.23
C ILE A 167 -4.15 -5.94 5.37
N ALA A 168 -4.78 -4.87 5.86
CA ALA A 168 -5.81 -4.93 6.89
C ALA A 168 -7.03 -5.75 6.42
N GLN A 169 -7.50 -5.52 5.19
CA GLN A 169 -8.61 -6.26 4.58
C GLN A 169 -8.28 -7.76 4.41
N GLN A 170 -7.08 -8.09 3.92
CA GLN A 170 -6.64 -9.48 3.80
C GLN A 170 -6.57 -10.17 5.16
N THR A 171 -6.10 -9.47 6.21
CA THR A 171 -6.03 -9.99 7.57
C THR A 171 -7.43 -10.27 8.13
N GLN A 172 -8.37 -9.35 7.92
CA GLN A 172 -9.77 -9.53 8.31
C GLN A 172 -10.40 -10.73 7.59
N GLN A 173 -10.17 -10.87 6.28
CA GLN A 173 -10.68 -11.99 5.50
C GLN A 173 -10.08 -13.33 5.97
N LYS A 174 -8.78 -13.38 6.25
CA LYS A 174 -8.11 -14.56 6.81
C LYS A 174 -8.74 -14.97 8.15
N ASN A 175 -9.05 -14.00 9.01
CA ASN A 175 -9.73 -14.25 10.28
C ASN A 175 -11.18 -14.75 10.08
N ARG A 176 -11.91 -14.22 9.10
CA ARG A 176 -13.25 -14.70 8.73
C ARG A 176 -13.20 -16.16 8.23
N CYS A 177 -12.25 -16.48 7.36
CA CYS A 177 -12.05 -17.84 6.84
C CYS A 177 -11.73 -18.83 7.97
N LYS A 178 -10.82 -18.46 8.91
CA LYS A 178 -10.54 -19.28 10.10
C LYS A 178 -11.80 -19.55 10.92
N LYS A 179 -12.62 -18.52 11.18
CA LYS A 179 -13.89 -18.68 11.92
C LYS A 179 -14.86 -19.61 11.21
N LEU A 180 -14.98 -19.51 9.89
CA LEU A 180 -15.82 -20.41 9.09
C LEU A 180 -15.30 -21.85 9.13
N GLN A 181 -13.99 -22.05 9.04
CA GLN A 181 -13.36 -23.37 9.14
C GLN A 181 -13.68 -24.04 10.48
N PHE A 182 -13.62 -23.30 11.59
CA PHE A 182 -14.04 -23.82 12.90
C PHE A 182 -15.53 -24.23 12.93
N LYS A 183 -16.42 -23.45 12.31
CA LYS A 183 -17.85 -23.78 12.22
C LYS A 183 -18.09 -25.03 11.38
N VAL A 184 -17.43 -25.14 10.22
CA VAL A 184 -17.50 -26.33 9.34
C VAL A 184 -17.02 -27.57 10.07
N ASN A 185 -15.88 -27.49 10.77
CA ASN A 185 -15.35 -28.61 11.55
C ASN A 185 -16.32 -29.05 12.66
N ARG A 186 -16.98 -28.11 13.33
CA ARG A 186 -18.01 -28.42 14.35
C ARG A 186 -19.19 -29.17 13.74
N VAL A 187 -19.71 -28.69 12.61
CA VAL A 187 -20.83 -29.35 11.91
C VAL A 187 -20.43 -30.76 11.48
N LYS A 188 -19.22 -30.95 10.97
CA LYS A 188 -18.70 -32.26 10.57
C LYS A 188 -18.68 -33.24 11.76
N ILE A 189 -18.13 -32.82 12.90
CA ILE A 189 -18.10 -33.63 14.13
C ILE A 189 -19.52 -33.99 14.57
N THR A 190 -20.45 -33.03 14.59
CA THR A 190 -21.84 -33.30 14.97
C THR A 190 -22.53 -34.27 14.00
N ALA A 191 -22.27 -34.15 12.69
CA ALA A 191 -22.81 -35.07 11.70
C ALA A 191 -22.28 -36.50 11.88
N GLU A 192 -20.98 -36.66 12.16
CA GLU A 192 -20.36 -37.95 12.46
C GLU A 192 -20.97 -38.59 13.72
N GLN A 193 -21.13 -37.81 14.80
CA GLN A 193 -21.79 -38.27 16.03
C GLN A 193 -23.24 -38.69 15.82
N ASN A 194 -24.00 -37.94 15.01
CA ASN A 194 -25.39 -38.27 14.70
C ASN A 194 -25.50 -39.53 13.82
N LYS A 195 -24.59 -39.70 12.86
CA LYS A 195 -24.49 -40.92 12.06
C LYS A 195 -24.24 -42.13 12.95
N GLU A 196 -23.32 -42.04 13.90
CA GLU A 196 -23.03 -43.14 14.83
C GLU A 196 -24.23 -43.48 15.72
N LYS A 197 -24.94 -42.47 16.23
CA LYS A 197 -26.20 -42.68 16.97
C LYS A 197 -27.25 -43.40 16.13
N LEU A 198 -27.40 -43.03 14.85
CA LEU A 198 -28.36 -43.65 13.95
C LEU A 198 -28.01 -45.13 13.70
N ILE A 199 -26.72 -45.43 13.46
CA ILE A 199 -26.24 -46.81 13.30
C ILE A 199 -26.56 -47.64 14.54
N ARG A 200 -26.32 -47.12 15.75
CA ARG A 200 -26.66 -47.81 17.01
C ARG A 200 -28.16 -48.03 17.16
N GLN A 201 -28.99 -47.06 16.78
CA GLN A 201 -30.46 -47.22 16.81
C GLN A 201 -30.93 -48.28 15.82
N GLU A 202 -30.37 -48.30 14.61
CA GLU A 202 -30.69 -49.31 13.60
C GLU A 202 -30.30 -50.72 14.09
N GLN A 203 -29.14 -50.85 14.72
CA GLN A 203 -28.69 -52.11 15.30
C GLN A 203 -29.62 -52.59 16.43
N MET A 204 -29.98 -51.71 17.38
CA MET A 204 -30.95 -52.05 18.43
C MET A 204 -32.32 -52.44 17.86
N PHE A 205 -32.76 -51.80 16.77
CA PHE A 205 -34.02 -52.14 16.12
C PHE A 205 -33.96 -53.52 15.46
N LYS A 206 -32.86 -53.85 14.78
CA LYS A 206 -32.62 -55.18 14.20
C LYS A 206 -32.64 -56.26 15.27
N GLU A 207 -31.91 -56.06 16.37
CA GLU A 207 -31.88 -56.99 17.51
C GLU A 207 -33.29 -57.23 18.10
N LYS A 208 -34.08 -56.15 18.27
CA LYS A 208 -35.48 -56.27 18.73
C LYS A 208 -36.36 -57.03 17.74
N LEU A 209 -36.21 -56.75 16.44
CA LEU A 209 -36.99 -57.39 15.40
C LEU A 209 -36.70 -58.89 15.34
N ASP A 210 -35.43 -59.27 15.45
CA ASP A 210 -35.02 -60.67 15.46
C ASP A 210 -35.52 -61.39 16.72
N GLY A 211 -35.45 -60.74 17.89
CA GLY A 211 -36.06 -61.28 19.12
C GLY A 211 -37.58 -61.49 19.02
N ILE A 212 -38.31 -60.62 18.31
CA ILE A 212 -39.75 -60.79 18.05
C ILE A 212 -40.00 -61.97 17.10
N LYS A 213 -39.19 -62.13 16.05
CA LYS A 213 -39.31 -63.27 15.12
C LYS A 213 -39.09 -64.59 15.86
N ASP A 214 -38.07 -64.67 16.71
CA ASP A 214 -37.79 -65.86 17.50
C ASP A 214 -38.94 -66.19 18.46
N ALA A 215 -39.49 -65.18 19.13
CA ALA A 215 -40.65 -65.35 20.01
C ALA A 215 -41.90 -65.82 19.25
N HIS A 216 -42.13 -65.28 18.06
CA HIS A 216 -43.24 -65.66 17.20
C HIS A 216 -43.09 -67.11 16.69
N GLU A 217 -41.88 -67.50 16.27
CA GLU A 217 -41.58 -68.86 15.84
C GLU A 217 -41.81 -69.87 16.98
N MET A 218 -41.34 -69.57 18.19
CA MET A 218 -41.62 -70.41 19.38
C MET A 218 -43.11 -70.52 19.67
N ALA A 219 -43.88 -69.43 19.54
CA ALA A 219 -45.32 -69.43 19.76
C ALA A 219 -46.05 -70.31 18.72
N LEU A 220 -45.64 -70.26 17.44
CA LEU A 220 -46.17 -71.14 16.40
C LEU A 220 -45.89 -72.61 16.70
N GLN A 221 -44.65 -72.94 17.06
CA GLN A 221 -44.27 -74.30 17.43
C GLN A 221 -45.09 -74.82 18.63
N GLN A 222 -45.32 -73.97 19.63
CA GLN A 222 -46.11 -74.33 20.80
C GLN A 222 -47.60 -74.52 20.47
N ARG A 223 -48.15 -73.69 19.58
CA ARG A 223 -49.50 -73.85 19.05
C ARG A 223 -49.64 -75.18 18.31
N ASP A 224 -48.70 -75.50 17.43
CA ASP A 224 -48.75 -76.73 16.63
C ASP A 224 -48.62 -77.99 17.52
N ARG A 225 -47.77 -77.93 18.57
CA ARG A 225 -47.73 -78.97 19.61
C ARG A 225 -49.08 -79.12 20.32
N THR A 226 -49.71 -78.02 20.69
CA THR A 226 -51.00 -78.00 21.39
C THR A 226 -52.10 -78.61 20.51
N ILE A 227 -52.17 -78.23 19.23
CA ILE A 227 -53.09 -78.82 18.26
C ILE A 227 -52.84 -80.32 18.12
N SER A 228 -51.58 -80.76 18.04
CA SER A 228 -51.23 -82.19 17.97
C SER A 228 -51.73 -82.98 19.19
N ILE A 229 -51.55 -82.43 20.39
CA ILE A 229 -52.03 -83.05 21.65
C ILE A 229 -53.56 -83.15 21.65
N LEU A 230 -54.26 -82.04 21.37
CA LEU A 230 -55.72 -82.00 21.33
C LEU A 230 -56.27 -82.97 20.28
N THR A 231 -55.63 -83.07 19.11
CA THR A 231 -56.02 -84.01 18.05
C THR A 231 -55.89 -85.47 18.51
N LYS A 232 -54.82 -85.81 19.24
CA LYS A 232 -54.65 -87.16 19.80
C LYS A 232 -55.70 -87.47 20.86
N GLN A 233 -56.01 -86.52 21.73
CA GLN A 233 -57.07 -86.67 22.74
C GLN A 233 -58.44 -86.86 22.10
N LEU A 234 -58.75 -86.08 21.06
CA LEU A 234 -60.02 -86.21 20.34
C LEU A 234 -60.15 -87.59 19.69
N LYS A 235 -59.09 -88.11 19.08
CA LYS A 235 -59.08 -89.47 18.51
C LYS A 235 -59.34 -90.55 19.57
N LEU A 236 -58.69 -90.45 20.73
CA LEU A 236 -58.92 -91.38 21.85
C LEU A 236 -60.38 -91.36 22.33
N LEU A 237 -60.97 -90.17 22.49
CA LEU A 237 -62.37 -90.04 22.89
C LEU A 237 -63.33 -90.64 21.86
N ILE A 238 -63.04 -90.48 20.56
CA ILE A 238 -63.82 -91.11 19.49
C ILE A 238 -63.69 -92.64 19.52
N GLU A 239 -62.47 -93.17 19.74
CA GLU A 239 -62.22 -94.61 19.88
C GLU A 239 -62.91 -95.20 21.13
N GLU A 240 -62.91 -94.49 22.26
CA GLU A 240 -63.63 -94.91 23.47
C GLU A 240 -65.14 -94.85 23.28
N SER A 241 -65.66 -93.81 22.64
CA SER A 241 -67.09 -93.68 22.34
C SER A 241 -67.60 -94.77 21.40
N THR A 242 -66.84 -95.08 20.34
CA THR A 242 -67.19 -96.16 19.40
C THR A 242 -67.15 -97.54 20.08
N LYS A 243 -66.21 -97.77 21.01
CA LYS A 243 -66.22 -98.96 21.88
C LYS A 243 -67.45 -99.01 22.77
N ALA A 244 -67.78 -97.92 23.47
CA ALA A 244 -68.94 -97.87 24.35
C ALA A 244 -70.27 -98.10 23.60
N GLN A 245 -70.39 -97.59 22.37
CA GLN A 245 -71.55 -97.89 21.51
C GLN A 245 -71.57 -99.36 21.09
N SER A 246 -70.43 -99.97 20.77
CA SER A 246 -70.37 -101.40 20.42
C SER A 246 -70.71 -102.32 21.60
N GLU A 247 -70.37 -101.93 22.83
CA GLU A 247 -70.73 -102.69 24.03
C GLU A 247 -72.22 -102.52 24.40
N ASN A 248 -72.75 -101.29 24.33
CA ASN A 248 -74.17 -101.01 24.65
C ASN A 248 -75.16 -101.56 23.62
N LEU A 249 -74.74 -101.76 22.35
CA LEU A 249 -75.58 -102.41 21.34
C LEU A 249 -75.89 -103.88 21.67
N THR A 250 -75.20 -104.49 22.64
CA THR A 250 -75.51 -105.86 23.07
C THR A 250 -76.69 -105.94 24.04
N THR A 251 -77.19 -104.82 24.59
CA THR A 251 -78.15 -104.88 25.72
C THR A 251 -79.30 -103.87 25.67
N VAL A 252 -79.79 -103.41 24.51
CA VAL A 252 -81.10 -102.72 24.48
C VAL A 252 -81.87 -103.02 23.18
N VAL A 253 -82.54 -104.16 23.14
CA VAL A 253 -83.68 -104.41 22.25
C VAL A 253 -84.94 -104.02 23.01
N HIS A 254 -85.35 -102.75 22.96
CA HIS A 254 -86.76 -102.38 23.19
C HIS A 254 -87.07 -100.98 22.65
N THR A 255 -87.71 -100.99 21.47
CA THR A 255 -88.88 -100.19 21.08
C THR A 255 -89.17 -98.90 21.85
N GLY A 256 -89.14 -97.76 21.14
CA GLY A 256 -89.80 -96.54 21.61
C GLY A 256 -89.40 -95.29 20.83
N THR A 257 -89.95 -95.13 19.62
CA THR A 257 -89.89 -93.89 18.85
C THR A 257 -90.53 -92.74 19.63
N GLN A 258 -89.74 -91.75 20.07
CA GLN A 258 -90.25 -90.44 20.48
C GLN A 258 -89.43 -89.31 19.84
N THR A 259 -90.07 -88.72 18.83
CA THR A 259 -90.12 -87.30 18.48
C THR A 259 -88.90 -86.41 18.76
N VAL A 260 -88.27 -86.05 17.65
CA VAL A 260 -87.37 -84.91 17.43
C VAL A 260 -87.99 -83.64 18.02
N THR A 261 -87.33 -83.04 18.99
CA THR A 261 -87.59 -81.65 19.38
C THR A 261 -86.50 -80.81 18.73
N GLU A 262 -86.84 -80.15 17.63
CA GLU A 262 -86.03 -79.08 17.04
C GLU A 262 -85.89 -77.97 18.08
N PHE A 263 -84.68 -77.74 18.58
CA PHE A 263 -84.35 -76.49 19.24
C PHE A 263 -83.66 -75.60 18.21
N GLU A 264 -84.39 -74.55 17.83
CA GLU A 264 -83.93 -73.47 16.97
C GLU A 264 -82.68 -72.80 17.55
N MET A 265 -81.87 -72.34 16.59
CA MET A 265 -80.68 -71.51 16.75
C MET A 265 -80.95 -70.24 17.57
N ASP A 266 -80.19 -70.05 18.65
CA ASP A 266 -79.87 -68.71 19.12
C ASP A 266 -78.58 -68.25 18.42
N VAL A 267 -78.77 -67.37 17.44
CA VAL A 267 -77.74 -66.56 16.79
C VAL A 267 -77.40 -65.41 17.72
N LEU A 268 -76.16 -65.38 18.25
CA LEU A 268 -75.48 -64.19 18.77
C LEU A 268 -73.96 -64.33 18.56
#